data_AF-A0A0Q1F4R0-F1
#
_entry.id   AF-A0A0Q1F4R0-F1
#
_cell.length_a   1.000
_cell.length_b   1.000
_cell.length_c   1.000
_cell.angle_alpha   90.00
_cell.angle_beta   90.00
_cell.angle_gamma   90.00
#
_symmetry.space_group_name_H-M   'P 1'
#
loop_
_entity.id
_entity.type
_entity.pdbx_description
1 polymer ?
#
loop_
_entity_poly.entity_id
_entity_poly.type
_entity_poly.pdbx_seq_one_letter_code
_entity_poly.pdbx_strand_id
1 'polypeptide(L)'
;MSQRVEQNDINGNPNDISVGEYNGQRTYLDGDFGAAFVSGGLTIQAAIPNLKSFFKKDVVKLADVVTFFSAVSYNFALKNGIEIEPKVAYRGVRGFDNMVDFGTQVSLSEKRFLLMGVYHSNQSATFGLGLDIKKRYLVSGMYTTQTSELSGYTNGSFELNLRVNLAK
;
A
#
# COMPACT_ATOMS: atom_id res chain seq x y z
N MET A 1 -8.83 -21.21 1.85
CA MET A 1 -9.91 -21.41 2.82
C MET A 1 -11.21 -21.02 2.14
N SER A 2 -12.21 -21.91 2.09
CA SER A 2 -13.54 -21.60 1.56
C SER A 2 -14.41 -21.18 2.75
N GLN A 3 -14.74 -19.90 2.85
CA GLN A 3 -15.69 -19.40 3.84
C GLN A 3 -17.09 -19.48 3.23
N ARG A 4 -18.06 -19.99 4.00
CA ARG A 4 -19.48 -20.07 3.66
C ARG A 4 -20.27 -19.63 4.88
N VAL A 5 -21.34 -18.87 4.67
CA VAL A 5 -22.33 -18.57 5.69
C VAL A 5 -23.29 -19.75 5.78
N GLU A 6 -23.41 -20.35 6.97
CA GLU A 6 -24.44 -21.35 7.23
C GLU A 6 -25.81 -20.68 7.30
N GLN A 7 -26.71 -21.05 6.38
CA GLN A 7 -28.06 -20.48 6.32
C GLN A 7 -28.91 -20.75 7.56
N ASN A 8 -28.60 -21.79 8.31
CA ASN A 8 -29.33 -22.18 9.52
C ASN A 8 -29.02 -21.29 10.73
N ASP A 9 -27.86 -20.64 10.74
CA ASP A 9 -27.42 -19.75 11.83
C ASP A 9 -27.67 -18.26 11.51
N ILE A 10 -28.37 -17.96 10.41
CA ILE A 10 -28.70 -16.59 10.02
C ILE A 10 -29.85 -16.07 10.88
N ASN A 11 -29.55 -15.10 11.74
CA ASN A 11 -30.57 -14.29 12.40
C ASN A 11 -30.95 -13.11 11.48
N GLY A 12 -31.86 -13.35 10.53
CA GLY A 12 -32.24 -12.39 9.48
C GLY A 12 -33.10 -13.01 8.38
N ASN A 13 -33.17 -12.38 7.20
CA ASN A 13 -33.89 -12.93 6.05
C ASN A 13 -33.10 -14.11 5.44
N PRO A 14 -33.62 -15.35 5.46
CA PRO A 14 -32.91 -16.51 4.92
C PRO A 14 -32.77 -16.50 3.38
N ASN A 15 -33.59 -15.69 2.70
CA ASN A 15 -33.56 -15.50 1.24
C ASN A 15 -32.80 -14.24 0.83
N ASP A 16 -31.96 -13.68 1.71
CA ASP A 16 -31.13 -12.55 1.36
C ASP A 16 -30.18 -12.94 0.21
N ILE A 17 -30.31 -12.23 -0.91
CA ILE A 17 -29.55 -12.49 -2.14
C ILE A 17 -28.04 -12.37 -1.85
N SER A 18 -27.64 -11.50 -0.93
CA SER A 18 -26.22 -11.32 -0.55
C SER A 18 -25.59 -12.58 0.06
N VAL A 19 -26.36 -13.38 0.79
CA VAL A 19 -25.93 -14.67 1.37
C VAL A 19 -25.70 -15.69 0.26
N GLY A 20 -26.60 -15.72 -0.73
CA GLY A 20 -26.47 -16.55 -1.93
C GLY A 20 -25.25 -16.18 -2.76
N GLU A 21 -24.99 -14.87 -2.94
CA GLU A 21 -23.82 -14.36 -3.67
C GLU A 21 -22.51 -14.66 -2.92
N TYR A 22 -22.45 -14.48 -1.60
CA TYR A 22 -21.29 -14.81 -0.78
C TYR A 22 -20.97 -16.32 -0.84
N ASN A 23 -21.97 -17.17 -0.66
CA ASN A 23 -21.82 -18.63 -0.75
C ASN A 23 -21.60 -19.13 -2.20
N GLY A 24 -21.95 -18.32 -3.18
CA GLY A 24 -21.71 -18.56 -4.61
C GLY A 24 -20.31 -18.13 -5.07
N GLN A 25 -19.52 -17.45 -4.22
CA GLN A 25 -18.17 -17.03 -4.58
C GLN A 25 -17.30 -18.26 -4.85
N ARG A 26 -16.94 -18.43 -6.11
CA ARG A 26 -16.04 -19.50 -6.54
C ARG A 26 -14.64 -19.20 -6.06
N THR A 27 -13.90 -20.23 -5.63
CA THR A 27 -12.46 -20.11 -5.45
C THR A 27 -11.84 -19.61 -6.74
N TYR A 28 -11.10 -18.52 -6.64
CA TYR A 28 -10.33 -17.98 -7.75
C TYR A 28 -8.87 -17.88 -7.37
N LEU A 29 -8.02 -18.10 -8.35
CA LEU A 29 -6.61 -17.80 -8.22
C LEU A 29 -6.40 -16.36 -8.67
N ASP A 30 -5.76 -15.59 -7.80
CA ASP A 30 -5.28 -14.25 -8.11
C ASP A 30 -3.80 -14.18 -7.81
N GLY A 31 -3.12 -13.22 -8.42
CA GLY A 31 -1.71 -13.05 -8.24
C GLY A 31 -1.24 -11.71 -8.76
N ASP A 32 -0.09 -11.31 -8.27
CA ASP A 32 0.58 -10.08 -8.65
C ASP A 32 1.90 -10.42 -9.33
N PHE A 33 2.31 -9.62 -10.30
CA PHE A 33 3.64 -9.70 -10.88
C PHE A 33 4.41 -8.43 -10.57
N GLY A 34 5.66 -8.55 -10.14
CA GLY A 34 6.53 -7.41 -9.88
C GLY A 34 7.99 -7.71 -10.15
N ALA A 35 8.71 -6.68 -10.58
CA ALA A 35 10.15 -6.73 -10.82
C ALA A 35 10.82 -5.48 -10.26
N ALA A 36 12.04 -5.64 -9.75
CA ALA A 36 12.87 -4.54 -9.29
C ALA A 36 14.32 -4.74 -9.74
N PHE A 37 14.93 -3.65 -10.22
CA PHE A 37 16.34 -3.55 -10.52
C PHE A 37 16.99 -2.62 -9.50
N VAL A 38 18.04 -3.09 -8.83
CA VAL A 38 18.75 -2.34 -7.78
C VAL A 38 20.24 -2.32 -8.11
N SER A 39 20.82 -1.13 -8.23
CA SER A 39 22.25 -0.96 -8.51
C SER A 39 22.78 0.36 -7.95
N GLY A 40 23.84 0.30 -7.14
CA GLY A 40 24.59 1.49 -6.69
C GLY A 40 23.76 2.56 -5.97
N GLY A 41 22.66 2.18 -5.32
CA GLY A 41 21.71 3.10 -4.67
C GLY A 41 20.47 3.42 -5.52
N LEU A 42 20.53 3.23 -6.84
CA LEU A 42 19.37 3.35 -7.72
C LEU A 42 18.46 2.12 -7.58
N THR A 43 17.16 2.35 -7.44
CA THR A 43 16.12 1.33 -7.50
C THR A 43 15.09 1.73 -8.54
N ILE A 44 14.81 0.83 -9.49
CA ILE A 44 13.72 0.94 -10.45
C ILE A 44 12.82 -0.25 -10.22
N GLN A 45 11.53 -0.02 -10.04
CA GLN A 45 10.58 -1.08 -9.74
C GLN A 45 9.28 -0.89 -10.51
N ALA A 46 8.64 -2.00 -10.85
CA ALA A 46 7.32 -2.02 -11.45
C ALA A 46 6.54 -3.24 -10.98
N ALA A 47 5.23 -3.10 -10.87
CA ALA A 47 4.31 -4.17 -10.51
C ALA A 47 2.97 -4.02 -11.23
N ILE A 48 2.37 -5.16 -11.55
CA ILE A 48 1.01 -5.29 -12.07
C ILE A 48 0.28 -6.17 -11.06
N PRO A 49 -0.50 -5.56 -10.14
CA PRO A 49 -1.33 -6.30 -9.21
C PRO A 49 -2.60 -6.83 -9.91
N ASN A 50 -3.29 -7.78 -9.28
CA ASN A 50 -4.54 -8.36 -9.77
C ASN A 50 -4.45 -8.87 -11.22
N LEU A 51 -3.48 -9.73 -11.52
CA LEU A 51 -3.29 -10.31 -12.86
C LEU A 51 -4.57 -10.98 -13.38
N LYS A 52 -5.40 -11.54 -12.50
CA LYS A 52 -6.69 -12.10 -12.89
C LYS A 52 -7.58 -11.04 -13.54
N SER A 53 -7.75 -9.87 -12.92
CA SER A 53 -8.55 -8.77 -13.48
C SER A 53 -7.90 -8.18 -14.74
N PHE A 54 -6.56 -8.17 -14.81
CA PHE A 54 -5.82 -7.72 -15.98
C PHE A 54 -6.08 -8.61 -17.22
N PHE A 55 -6.00 -9.93 -17.07
CA PHE A 55 -6.14 -10.87 -18.19
C PHE A 55 -7.58 -11.26 -18.52
N LYS A 56 -8.44 -11.48 -17.52
CA LYS A 56 -9.80 -11.97 -17.76
C LYS A 56 -10.81 -10.88 -18.10
N LYS A 57 -10.45 -9.58 -17.95
CA LYS A 57 -11.39 -8.44 -18.05
C LYS A 57 -12.70 -8.67 -17.27
N ASP A 58 -12.68 -9.54 -16.26
CA ASP A 58 -13.80 -9.69 -15.34
C ASP A 58 -13.92 -8.34 -14.63
N VAL A 59 -15.11 -7.74 -14.73
CA VAL A 59 -15.40 -6.44 -14.14
C VAL A 59 -15.42 -6.61 -12.63
N VAL A 60 -14.25 -6.48 -12.00
CA VAL A 60 -14.17 -6.23 -10.57
C VAL A 60 -14.86 -4.88 -10.35
N LYS A 61 -16.08 -4.91 -9.80
CA LYS A 61 -16.91 -3.73 -9.45
C LYS A 61 -16.36 -2.97 -8.22
N LEU A 62 -15.05 -2.99 -8.00
CA LEU A 62 -14.40 -2.21 -6.97
C LEU A 62 -13.68 -1.05 -7.67
N ALA A 63 -14.14 0.17 -7.38
CA ALA A 63 -13.36 1.37 -7.62
C ALA A 63 -12.18 1.40 -6.64
N ASP A 64 -11.15 2.21 -6.93
CA ASP A 64 -9.99 2.42 -6.06
C ASP A 64 -9.01 1.23 -5.95
N VAL A 65 -8.89 0.45 -7.02
CA VAL A 65 -7.89 -0.63 -7.12
C VAL A 65 -6.71 -0.18 -7.96
N VAL A 66 -5.49 -0.32 -7.44
CA VAL A 66 -4.26 -0.07 -8.21
C VAL A 66 -4.20 -1.04 -9.38
N THR A 67 -3.98 -0.54 -10.60
CA THR A 67 -3.94 -1.34 -11.84
C THR A 67 -2.52 -1.63 -12.30
N PHE A 68 -1.60 -0.71 -12.03
CA PHE A 68 -0.17 -0.86 -12.20
C PHE A 68 0.54 0.09 -11.24
N PHE A 69 1.79 -0.20 -10.95
CA PHE A 69 2.66 0.63 -10.14
C PHE A 69 4.06 0.62 -10.76
N SER A 70 4.70 1.78 -10.84
CA SER A 70 6.11 1.91 -11.14
C SER A 70 6.73 2.97 -10.27
N ALA A 71 8.01 2.81 -9.92
CA ALA A 71 8.72 3.81 -9.14
C ALA A 71 10.21 3.80 -9.43
N VAL A 72 10.82 4.95 -9.18
CA VAL A 72 12.27 5.12 -9.20
C VAL A 72 12.67 5.80 -7.89
N SER A 73 13.72 5.29 -7.24
CA SER A 73 14.34 5.94 -6.09
C SER A 73 15.85 5.86 -6.16
N TYR A 74 16.50 6.75 -5.42
CA TYR A 74 17.95 6.73 -5.27
C TYR A 74 18.32 6.94 -3.81
N ASN A 75 19.08 6.02 -3.23
CA ASN A 75 19.56 6.14 -1.85
C ASN A 75 20.92 6.87 -1.83
N PHE A 76 20.90 8.09 -1.30
CA PHE A 76 22.10 8.84 -0.97
C PHE A 76 22.57 8.47 0.44
N ALA A 77 23.62 7.64 0.53
CA ALA A 77 24.29 7.36 1.78
C ALA A 77 25.37 8.43 2.06
N LEU A 78 25.09 9.31 3.03
CA LEU A 78 26.01 10.38 3.43
C LEU A 78 27.02 9.84 4.47
N LYS A 79 28.19 10.49 4.52
CA LYS A 79 29.13 10.31 5.63
C LYS A 79 28.40 10.72 6.92
N ASN A 80 28.51 9.91 7.99
CA ASN A 80 27.84 10.05 9.30
C ASN A 80 26.56 9.21 9.52
N GLY A 81 26.28 8.22 8.67
CA GLY A 81 25.17 7.27 8.89
C GLY A 81 23.79 7.89 8.67
N ILE A 82 23.73 8.98 7.88
CA ILE A 82 22.52 9.60 7.36
C ILE A 82 22.29 9.04 5.95
N GLU A 83 21.09 8.57 5.68
CA GLU A 83 20.66 8.15 4.35
C GLU A 83 19.45 8.97 3.92
N ILE A 84 19.42 9.42 2.66
CA ILE A 84 18.29 10.14 2.09
C ILE A 84 17.85 9.40 0.83
N GLU A 85 16.59 8.97 0.78
CA GLU A 85 16.02 8.24 -0.35
C GLU A 85 14.79 8.99 -0.90
N PRO A 86 14.97 9.91 -1.86
CA PRO A 86 13.88 10.38 -2.69
C PRO A 86 13.32 9.25 -3.56
N LYS A 87 12.01 9.28 -3.80
CA LYS A 87 11.27 8.31 -4.59
C LYS A 87 10.17 9.02 -5.36
N VAL A 88 10.04 8.69 -6.63
CA VAL A 88 8.90 9.07 -7.45
C VAL A 88 8.19 7.80 -7.87
N ALA A 89 6.87 7.76 -7.67
CA ALA A 89 6.04 6.65 -8.08
C ALA A 89 4.94 7.13 -9.05
N TYR A 90 4.60 6.26 -9.99
CA TYR A 90 3.47 6.43 -10.90
C TYR A 90 2.59 5.20 -10.80
N ARG A 91 1.30 5.41 -10.50
CA ARG A 91 0.35 4.32 -10.31
C ARG A 91 -0.97 4.59 -11.00
N GLY A 92 -1.51 3.57 -11.66
CA GLY A 92 -2.86 3.62 -12.19
C GLY A 92 -3.85 3.21 -11.12
N VAL A 93 -4.97 3.91 -11.02
CA VAL A 93 -6.06 3.58 -10.09
C VAL A 93 -7.35 3.43 -10.90
N ARG A 94 -8.03 2.28 -10.79
CA ARG A 94 -9.25 2.04 -11.54
C ARG A 94 -10.36 2.99 -11.05
N GLY A 95 -10.93 3.73 -12.00
CA GLY A 95 -12.01 4.68 -11.74
C GLY A 95 -11.55 6.10 -11.38
N PHE A 96 -10.23 6.35 -11.38
CA PHE A 96 -9.63 7.65 -11.11
C PHE A 96 -8.49 7.94 -12.10
N ASP A 97 -8.04 9.19 -12.13
CA ASP A 97 -6.85 9.55 -12.88
C ASP A 97 -5.61 8.86 -12.30
N ASN A 98 -4.64 8.56 -13.17
CA ASN A 98 -3.37 8.02 -12.74
C ASN A 98 -2.68 8.99 -11.77
N MET A 99 -2.07 8.44 -10.72
CA MET A 99 -1.48 9.21 -9.65
C MET A 99 0.03 9.26 -9.77
N VAL A 100 0.60 10.42 -9.50
CA VAL A 100 2.03 10.64 -9.32
C VAL A 100 2.28 10.95 -7.86
N ASP A 101 3.18 10.19 -7.25
CA ASP A 101 3.58 10.37 -5.86
C ASP A 101 5.05 10.77 -5.80
N PHE A 102 5.36 11.82 -5.05
CA PHE A 102 6.73 12.25 -4.77
C PHE A 102 6.99 12.13 -3.28
N GLY A 103 7.98 11.33 -2.89
CA GLY A 103 8.32 11.11 -1.50
C GLY A 103 9.81 11.17 -1.24
N THR A 104 10.16 11.33 0.03
CA THR A 104 11.54 11.23 0.51
C THR A 104 11.55 10.60 1.89
N GLN A 105 12.48 9.67 2.10
CA GLN A 105 12.79 9.12 3.41
C GLN A 105 14.17 9.61 3.86
N VAL A 106 14.28 10.08 5.10
CA VAL A 106 15.54 10.37 5.77
C VAL A 106 15.73 9.35 6.88
N SER A 107 16.86 8.66 6.85
CA SER A 107 17.25 7.69 7.87
C SER A 107 18.46 8.21 8.62
N LEU A 108 18.41 8.20 9.95
CA LEU A 108 19.49 8.70 10.82
C LEU A 108 20.05 7.55 11.66
N SER A 109 21.30 7.71 12.09
CA SER A 109 21.98 6.79 13.01
C SER A 109 21.93 5.34 12.53
N GLU A 110 22.33 5.10 11.28
CA GLU A 110 22.32 3.76 10.65
C GLU A 110 20.90 3.13 10.62
N LYS A 111 19.91 3.92 10.19
CA LYS A 111 18.49 3.53 10.07
C LYS A 111 17.73 3.29 11.37
N ARG A 112 18.27 3.73 12.51
CA ARG A 112 17.54 3.65 13.80
C ARG A 112 16.35 4.59 13.84
N PHE A 113 16.46 5.76 13.22
CA PHE A 113 15.37 6.73 13.12
C PHE A 113 15.03 6.92 11.65
N LEU A 114 13.74 6.87 11.35
CA LEU A 114 13.20 7.01 10.00
C LEU A 114 12.20 8.15 10.00
N LEU A 115 12.36 9.07 9.07
CA LEU A 115 11.46 10.17 8.78
C LEU A 115 11.02 10.02 7.34
N MET A 116 9.72 10.09 7.06
CA MET A 116 9.23 10.09 5.68
C MET A 116 8.20 11.19 5.44
N GLY A 117 8.22 11.71 4.22
CA GLY A 117 7.18 12.56 3.68
C GLY A 117 6.86 12.14 2.25
N VAL A 118 5.59 12.07 1.90
CA VAL A 118 5.11 11.77 0.55
C VAL A 118 4.00 12.75 0.19
N TYR A 119 4.07 13.32 -0.98
CA TYR A 119 3.00 14.11 -1.59
C TYR A 119 2.38 13.32 -2.74
N HIS A 120 1.05 13.32 -2.79
CA HIS A 120 0.26 12.59 -3.77
C HIS A 120 -0.46 13.58 -4.69
N SER A 121 -0.53 13.29 -5.99
CA SER A 121 -1.15 14.19 -6.98
C SER A 121 -2.65 14.45 -6.77
N ASN A 122 -3.32 13.63 -5.95
CA ASN A 122 -4.70 13.86 -5.48
C ASN A 122 -4.78 14.87 -4.32
N GLN A 123 -3.72 15.67 -4.13
CA GLN A 123 -3.62 16.73 -3.13
C GLN A 123 -3.67 16.22 -1.70
N SER A 124 -3.26 14.97 -1.46
CA SER A 124 -2.97 14.47 -0.11
C SER A 124 -1.47 14.40 0.16
N ALA A 125 -1.11 14.35 1.44
CA ALA A 125 0.25 14.19 1.90
C ALA A 125 0.32 13.17 3.03
N THR A 126 1.36 12.34 3.04
CA THR A 126 1.66 11.35 4.06
C THR A 126 2.94 11.74 4.78
N PHE A 127 2.90 11.73 6.11
CA PHE A 127 4.07 11.94 6.97
C PHE A 127 4.26 10.74 7.87
N GLY A 128 5.50 10.35 8.12
CA GLY A 128 5.78 9.19 8.95
C GLY A 128 7.05 9.29 9.76
N LEU A 129 7.03 8.60 10.89
CA LEU A 129 8.11 8.48 11.86
C LEU A 129 8.29 7.01 12.20
N GLY A 130 9.54 6.55 12.25
CA GLY A 130 9.86 5.17 12.57
C GLY A 130 11.09 5.04 13.46
N LEU A 131 11.05 4.02 14.32
CA LEU A 131 12.14 3.62 15.20
C LEU A 131 12.46 2.16 14.96
N ASP A 132 13.68 1.89 14.51
CA ASP A 132 14.24 0.54 14.45
C ASP A 132 15.11 0.27 15.69
N ILE A 133 14.60 -0.59 16.55
CA ILE A 133 15.24 -1.01 17.79
C ILE A 133 16.00 -2.32 17.53
N LYS A 134 17.33 -2.20 17.48
CA LYS A 134 18.28 -3.31 17.36
C LYS A 134 18.05 -4.20 16.12
N LYS A 135 17.46 -3.68 15.03
CA LYS A 135 17.14 -4.44 13.81
C LYS A 135 16.17 -5.61 14.06
N ARG A 136 15.46 -5.58 15.19
CA ARG A 136 14.56 -6.66 15.63
C ARG A 136 13.12 -6.19 15.77
N TYR A 137 12.93 -4.95 16.20
CA TYR A 137 11.61 -4.36 16.38
C TYR A 137 11.56 -3.04 15.60
N LEU A 138 10.58 -2.92 14.70
CA LEU A 138 10.26 -1.64 14.07
C LEU A 138 8.94 -1.17 14.63
N VAL A 139 8.90 0.05 15.14
CA VAL A 139 7.65 0.75 15.46
C VAL A 139 7.60 1.99 14.59
N SER A 140 6.52 2.17 13.84
CA SER A 140 6.33 3.38 13.04
C SER A 140 4.89 3.85 13.07
N GLY A 141 4.73 5.16 13.00
CA GLY A 141 3.45 5.84 12.84
C GLY A 141 3.45 6.63 11.54
N MET A 142 2.31 6.64 10.85
CA MET A 142 2.11 7.44 9.65
C MET A 142 0.78 8.18 9.75
N TYR A 143 0.73 9.38 9.19
CA TYR A 143 -0.47 10.18 9.09
C TYR A 143 -0.63 10.66 7.64
N THR A 144 -1.77 10.35 7.05
CA THR A 144 -2.11 10.73 5.68
C THR A 144 -3.25 11.73 5.72
N THR A 145 -3.02 12.92 5.18
CA THR A 145 -4.06 13.93 5.04
C THR A 145 -5.11 13.46 4.04
N GLN A 146 -6.32 13.99 4.15
CA GLN A 146 -7.35 13.74 3.16
C GLN A 146 -7.01 14.45 1.84
N THR A 147 -7.55 13.95 0.73
CA THR A 147 -7.59 14.68 -0.53
C THR A 147 -8.38 15.99 -0.38
N SER A 148 -8.05 17.01 -1.17
CA SER A 148 -8.71 18.32 -1.06
C SER A 148 -10.22 18.23 -1.21
N GLU A 149 -10.72 17.32 -2.05
CA GLU A 149 -12.15 17.13 -2.34
C GLU A 149 -12.93 16.53 -1.15
N LEU A 150 -12.26 15.83 -0.24
CA LEU A 150 -12.88 15.16 0.92
C LEU A 150 -12.51 15.82 2.26
N SER A 151 -11.73 16.90 2.25
CA SER A 151 -11.25 17.59 3.45
C SER A 151 -12.35 18.13 4.37
N GLY A 152 -13.58 18.29 3.87
CA GLY A 152 -14.76 18.66 4.66
C GLY A 152 -15.49 17.49 5.34
N TYR A 153 -15.15 16.24 5.03
CA TYR A 153 -15.87 15.04 5.48
C TYR A 153 -15.05 14.13 6.40
N THR A 154 -13.71 14.20 6.34
CA THR A 154 -12.80 13.35 7.11
C THR A 154 -11.53 14.12 7.47
N ASN A 155 -10.97 13.81 8.63
CA ASN A 155 -9.73 14.43 9.15
C ASN A 155 -8.48 13.63 8.76
N GLY A 156 -8.51 12.81 7.71
CA GLY A 156 -7.38 11.96 7.30
C GLY A 156 -7.31 10.63 8.04
N SER A 157 -6.17 9.94 7.93
CA SER A 157 -5.96 8.61 8.51
C SER A 157 -4.63 8.51 9.25
N PHE A 158 -4.65 7.84 10.40
CA PHE A 158 -3.46 7.53 11.19
C PHE A 158 -3.24 6.02 11.23
N GLU A 159 -2.01 5.60 10.96
CA GLU A 159 -1.61 4.20 10.91
C GLU A 159 -0.47 3.93 11.88
N LEU A 160 -0.56 2.81 12.59
CA LEU A 160 0.50 2.28 13.45
C LEU A 160 0.99 0.95 12.90
N ASN A 161 2.30 0.81 12.79
CA ASN A 161 2.97 -0.36 12.25
C ASN A 161 3.95 -0.92 13.27
N LEU A 162 3.86 -2.24 13.47
CA LEU A 162 4.77 -3.01 14.32
C LEU A 162 5.37 -4.15 13.52
N ARG A 163 6.70 -4.25 13.48
CA ARG A 163 7.43 -5.39 12.89
C ARG A 163 8.24 -6.09 13.95
N VAL A 164 8.21 -7.42 13.92
CA VAL A 164 9.07 -8.28 14.74
C VAL A 164 9.83 -9.24 13.84
N ASN A 165 11.15 -9.20 13.88
CA ASN A 165 12.00 -10.17 13.21
C ASN A 165 12.22 -11.37 14.15
N LEU A 166 11.68 -12.54 13.77
CA LEU A 166 11.68 -13.75 14.60
C LEU A 166 13.00 -14.53 14.53
N ALA A 167 13.79 -14.32 13.48
CA ALA A 167 15.13 -14.88 13.30
C ALA A 167 16.09 -13.80 12.78
N LYS A 168 17.39 -14.09 12.84
CA LYS A 168 18.48 -13.17 12.44
C LYS A 168 18.82 -13.33 10.97
#